data_AF-L0HK99-F1
#
_entry.id   AF-L0HK99-F1
#
_cell.length_a   1.000
_cell.length_b   1.000
_cell.length_c   1.000
_cell.angle_alpha   90.00
_cell.angle_beta   90.00
_cell.angle_gamma   90.00
#
_symmetry.space_group_name_H-M   'P 1'
#
loop_
_entity.id
_entity.type
_entity.pdbx_description
1 polymer ?
#
loop_
_entity_poly.entity_id
_entity_poly.type
_entity_poly.pdbx_seq_one_letter_code
_entity_poly.pdbx_strand_id
1 'polypeptide(L)'
;MADNSIVVCFIMVTGLFLMFCPVSAADAISTISAGNTVFIGEQGLDIRAAMDGDSTLGWWASGAPIASASPDKTISVPNPGSFSIYPSDFQTHIGSWYHLSGPSTPNGTAFTVADPYIDIRIEDTTVSTDVTNKWVPSDDELRFRIDTNFVQMLQRANVNSVPVTIKVRGPDGTLFSGLTSKSGQTTSLVDYQLTTSPQYTNAIWGTSNRAMYPPGTYSVWVECNVNSIKDNYGQTGKAVSSTVTVLNQDQNPLIGNKGYVTNPTTSTPVATTRTPTPTVSTAVTTSPPPTTVSTPAATATAESSAATTLPATAAVPAVPTTHTPGFGTGLVVLSLCACLALFLKKH
;
A
#
# COMPACT_ATOMS: atom_id res chain seq x y z
N MET A 1 -38.14 44.59 9.34
CA MET A 1 -38.56 43.18 9.17
C MET A 1 -37.74 42.42 8.11
N ALA A 2 -36.66 43.00 7.54
CA ALA A 2 -35.82 42.31 6.55
C ALA A 2 -34.58 41.60 7.16
N ASP A 3 -34.17 41.95 8.38
CA ASP A 3 -32.89 41.47 8.94
C ASP A 3 -32.95 40.05 9.52
N ASN A 4 -34.11 39.58 10.01
CA ASN A 4 -34.20 38.23 10.59
C ASN A 4 -34.23 37.11 9.53
N SER A 5 -34.66 37.41 8.30
CA SER A 5 -34.73 36.39 7.24
C SER A 5 -33.36 36.03 6.68
N ILE A 6 -32.40 36.96 6.67
CA ILE A 6 -31.04 36.73 6.18
C ILE A 6 -30.23 35.89 7.19
N VAL A 7 -30.40 36.16 8.49
CA VAL A 7 -29.72 35.42 9.57
C VAL A 7 -30.20 33.97 9.65
N VAL A 8 -31.52 33.72 9.49
CA VAL A 8 -32.08 32.36 9.49
C VAL A 8 -31.64 31.55 8.26
N CYS A 9 -31.53 32.20 7.09
CA CYS A 9 -31.03 31.55 5.88
C CYS A 9 -29.54 31.19 6.00
N PHE A 10 -28.73 32.05 6.63
CA PHE A 10 -27.31 31.76 6.87
C PHE A 10 -27.12 30.58 7.83
N ILE A 11 -27.85 30.53 8.94
CA ILE A 11 -27.77 29.43 9.93
C ILE A 11 -28.21 28.09 9.32
N MET A 12 -29.25 28.07 8.47
CA MET A 12 -29.66 26.85 7.77
C MET A 12 -28.64 26.38 6.73
N VAL A 13 -28.03 27.29 5.97
CA VAL A 13 -27.02 26.94 4.96
C VAL A 13 -25.71 26.49 5.61
N THR A 14 -25.31 27.09 6.74
CA THR A 14 -24.12 26.66 7.50
C THR A 14 -24.37 25.35 8.27
N GLY A 15 -25.57 25.15 8.81
CA GLY A 15 -25.95 23.89 9.49
C GLY A 15 -26.05 22.69 8.54
N LEU A 16 -26.46 22.91 7.29
CA LEU A 16 -26.50 21.86 6.26
C LEU A 16 -25.10 21.53 5.71
N PHE A 17 -24.17 22.48 5.68
CA PHE A 17 -22.78 22.25 5.25
C PHE A 17 -21.94 21.49 6.29
N LEU A 18 -22.29 21.56 7.57
CA LEU A 18 -21.60 20.81 8.65
C LEU A 18 -22.10 19.36 8.80
N MET A 19 -23.22 18.98 8.17
CA MET A 19 -23.72 17.59 8.16
C MET A 19 -23.13 16.72 7.03
N PHE A 20 -22.31 17.30 6.15
CA PHE A 20 -21.61 16.57 5.09
C PHE A 20 -20.11 16.84 5.14
N CYS A 21 -19.49 16.75 6.32
CA CYS A 21 -18.08 16.41 6.34
C CYS A 21 -17.99 14.93 5.91
N PRO A 22 -17.56 14.60 4.67
CA PRO A 22 -17.09 13.25 4.45
C PRO A 22 -15.93 13.08 5.43
N VAL A 23 -16.08 12.20 6.43
CA VAL A 23 -14.91 11.54 6.98
C VAL A 23 -14.22 10.99 5.75
N SER A 24 -13.07 11.56 5.41
CA SER A 24 -12.26 11.12 4.29
C SER A 24 -12.16 9.60 4.40
N ALA A 25 -12.49 8.84 3.35
CA ALA A 25 -12.41 7.38 3.41
C ALA A 25 -11.03 6.88 3.88
N ALA A 26 -9.99 7.71 3.72
CA ALA A 26 -8.66 7.54 4.27
C ALA A 26 -8.58 7.57 5.81
N ASP A 27 -9.39 8.39 6.49
CA ASP A 27 -9.46 8.44 7.96
C ASP A 27 -10.29 7.28 8.54
N ALA A 28 -11.31 6.83 7.80
CA ALA A 28 -12.13 5.70 8.22
C ALA A 28 -11.34 4.38 8.21
N ILE A 29 -10.55 4.14 7.16
CA ILE A 29 -9.80 2.90 7.02
C ILE A 29 -8.64 2.77 8.01
N SER A 30 -8.15 3.86 8.58
CA SER A 30 -7.12 3.86 9.63
C SER A 30 -7.69 3.77 11.06
N THR A 31 -9.00 3.92 11.23
CA THR A 31 -9.66 3.85 12.55
C THR A 31 -10.00 2.40 12.92
N ILE A 32 -9.50 1.95 14.07
CA ILE A 32 -9.62 0.57 14.53
C ILE A 32 -10.47 0.51 15.81
N SER A 33 -11.57 -0.23 15.73
CA SER A 33 -12.41 -0.56 16.89
C SER A 33 -12.02 -1.92 17.48
N ALA A 34 -12.45 -2.15 18.72
CA ALA A 34 -12.23 -3.42 19.42
C ALA A 34 -12.62 -4.63 18.55
N GLY A 35 -11.70 -5.59 18.41
CA GLY A 35 -11.90 -6.83 17.65
C GLY A 35 -11.74 -6.73 16.14
N ASN A 36 -11.53 -5.54 15.55
CA ASN A 36 -11.24 -5.41 14.12
C ASN A 36 -9.93 -6.09 13.72
N THR A 37 -9.81 -6.46 12.44
CA THR A 37 -8.56 -6.96 11.88
C THR A 37 -7.61 -5.81 11.51
N VAL A 38 -6.34 -5.95 11.88
CA VAL A 38 -5.21 -5.13 11.43
C VAL A 38 -4.18 -6.00 10.74
N PHE A 39 -3.40 -5.41 9.84
CA PHE A 39 -2.46 -6.14 9.01
C PHE A 39 -1.02 -5.73 9.30
N ILE A 40 -0.12 -6.70 9.25
CA ILE A 40 1.32 -6.44 9.38
C ILE A 40 1.77 -5.47 8.29
N GLY A 41 2.46 -4.40 8.70
CA GLY A 41 2.93 -3.32 7.84
C GLY A 41 2.04 -2.07 7.82
N GLU A 42 0.84 -2.09 8.40
CA GLU A 42 0.03 -0.88 8.53
C GLU A 42 0.70 0.14 9.47
N GLN A 43 0.61 1.42 9.12
CA GLN A 43 1.07 2.54 9.94
C GLN A 43 0.01 3.64 10.07
N GLY A 44 0.14 4.48 11.10
CA GLY A 44 -0.74 5.63 11.31
C GLY A 44 -2.17 5.23 11.71
N LEU A 45 -2.33 4.08 12.34
CA LEU A 45 -3.62 3.59 12.81
C LEU A 45 -4.09 4.36 14.05
N ASP A 46 -5.37 4.69 14.10
CA ASP A 46 -6.03 5.16 15.31
C ASP A 46 -6.69 3.98 16.03
N ILE A 47 -6.02 3.49 17.06
CA ILE A 47 -6.47 2.36 17.89
C ILE A 47 -7.06 2.83 19.23
N ARG A 48 -7.33 4.12 19.42
CA ARG A 48 -7.84 4.65 20.71
C ARG A 48 -9.10 3.93 21.18
N ALA A 49 -10.04 3.67 20.27
CA ALA A 49 -11.26 2.96 20.57
C ALA A 49 -11.04 1.47 20.89
N ALA A 50 -10.00 0.85 20.30
CA ALA A 50 -9.62 -0.53 20.58
C ALA A 50 -8.86 -0.70 21.91
N MET A 51 -8.28 0.38 22.44
CA MET A 51 -7.47 0.35 23.66
C MET A 51 -8.26 0.67 24.94
N ASP A 52 -9.46 1.26 24.83
CA ASP A 52 -10.29 1.67 25.98
C ASP A 52 -9.53 2.45 27.08
N GLY A 53 -8.55 3.28 26.66
CA GLY A 53 -7.71 4.08 27.56
C GLY A 53 -6.49 3.35 28.14
N ASP A 54 -6.35 2.03 27.95
CA ASP A 54 -5.16 1.29 28.34
C ASP A 54 -3.96 1.62 27.43
N SER A 55 -2.75 1.38 27.93
CA SER A 55 -1.50 1.75 27.23
C SER A 55 -0.60 0.55 26.96
N THR A 56 -1.10 -0.68 27.09
CA THR A 56 -0.32 -1.89 26.88
C THR A 56 -1.15 -2.95 26.18
N LEU A 57 -0.54 -3.60 25.21
CA LEU A 57 -1.07 -4.74 24.48
C LEU A 57 -0.40 -6.02 24.98
N GLY A 58 -1.16 -7.09 25.06
CA GLY A 58 -0.69 -8.44 25.34
C GLY A 58 -1.17 -9.43 24.28
N TRP A 59 -0.31 -10.38 23.96
CA TRP A 59 -0.62 -11.52 23.10
C TRP A 59 -0.30 -12.82 23.81
N TRP A 60 -1.12 -13.82 23.54
CA TRP A 60 -0.97 -15.18 24.05
C TRP A 60 -0.98 -16.15 22.89
N ALA A 61 -0.18 -17.21 22.99
CA ALA A 61 -0.23 -18.31 22.04
C ALA A 61 -1.63 -18.95 22.00
N SER A 62 -1.99 -19.46 20.83
CA SER A 62 -3.27 -20.14 20.63
C SER A 62 -3.46 -21.27 21.62
N GLY A 63 -4.57 -21.24 22.37
CA GLY A 63 -4.91 -22.24 23.39
C GLY A 63 -4.40 -21.94 24.80
N ALA A 64 -3.65 -20.87 25.01
CA ALA A 64 -3.23 -20.45 26.35
C ALA A 64 -4.43 -19.92 27.18
N PRO A 65 -4.46 -20.15 28.50
CA PRO A 65 -5.51 -19.65 29.36
C PRO A 65 -5.30 -18.15 29.66
N ILE A 66 -5.91 -17.29 28.86
CA ILE A 66 -5.73 -15.82 28.92
C ILE A 66 -5.98 -15.23 30.32
N ALA A 67 -6.93 -15.78 31.08
CA ALA A 67 -7.30 -15.27 32.40
C ALA A 67 -6.28 -15.59 33.52
N SER A 68 -5.36 -16.54 33.31
CA SER A 68 -4.46 -17.02 34.37
C SER A 68 -2.99 -17.13 33.96
N ALA A 69 -2.68 -17.14 32.66
CA ALA A 69 -1.31 -17.12 32.16
C ALA A 69 -0.82 -15.69 31.91
N SER A 70 0.48 -15.46 32.09
CA SER A 70 1.12 -14.23 31.61
C SER A 70 1.18 -14.20 30.07
N PRO A 71 1.11 -13.03 29.44
CA PRO A 71 1.25 -12.91 27.99
C PRO A 71 2.64 -13.34 27.52
N ASP A 72 2.70 -13.99 26.35
CA ASP A 72 3.95 -14.37 25.69
C ASP A 72 4.68 -13.15 25.12
N LYS A 73 3.93 -12.11 24.73
CA LYS A 73 4.45 -10.85 24.22
C LYS A 73 3.63 -9.69 24.74
N THR A 74 4.32 -8.63 25.14
CA THR A 74 3.71 -7.34 25.50
C THR A 74 4.30 -6.21 24.67
N ILE A 75 3.49 -5.19 24.40
CA ILE A 75 3.89 -3.98 23.66
C ILE A 75 3.31 -2.77 24.38
N SER A 76 4.17 -1.78 24.66
CA SER A 76 3.71 -0.48 25.17
C SER A 76 3.17 0.38 24.03
N VAL A 77 2.04 1.04 24.27
CA VAL A 77 1.34 1.88 23.29
C VAL A 77 1.31 3.33 23.81
N PRO A 78 2.39 4.09 23.64
CA PRO A 78 2.45 5.48 24.11
C PRO A 78 1.60 6.44 23.26
N ASN A 79 1.33 6.09 21.99
CA ASN A 79 0.55 6.91 21.07
C ASN A 79 -0.47 6.06 20.30
N PRO A 80 -1.67 5.80 20.88
CA PRO A 80 -2.70 5.01 20.21
C PRO A 80 -3.33 5.69 18.99
N GLY A 81 -3.13 7.02 18.79
CA GLY A 81 -3.66 7.74 17.62
C GLY A 81 -2.79 7.68 16.37
N SER A 82 -1.63 7.02 16.44
CA SER A 82 -0.70 6.84 15.30
C SER A 82 0.10 5.55 15.50
N PHE A 83 -0.61 4.45 15.69
CA PHE A 83 -0.03 3.14 15.94
C PHE A 83 0.41 2.44 14.65
N SER A 84 1.38 1.53 14.77
CA SER A 84 1.98 0.81 13.65
C SER A 84 2.11 -0.66 13.96
N ILE A 85 1.79 -1.52 12.97
CA ILE A 85 1.90 -2.98 13.08
C ILE A 85 3.23 -3.41 12.47
N TYR A 86 4.34 -3.20 13.19
CA TYR A 86 5.67 -3.54 12.67
C TYR A 86 5.91 -5.06 12.58
N PRO A 87 6.47 -5.57 11.47
CA PRO A 87 6.78 -6.99 11.33
C PRO A 87 7.63 -7.55 12.48
N SER A 88 8.58 -6.77 13.00
CA SER A 88 9.47 -7.17 14.11
C SER A 88 8.73 -7.55 15.39
N ASP A 89 7.55 -7.00 15.62
CA ASP A 89 6.77 -7.25 16.84
C ASP A 89 5.66 -8.28 16.61
N PHE A 90 5.08 -8.27 15.41
CA PHE A 90 3.81 -8.92 15.13
C PHE A 90 3.90 -10.16 14.22
N GLN A 91 4.96 -10.31 13.41
CA GLN A 91 5.02 -11.38 12.40
C GLN A 91 4.98 -12.79 12.99
N THR A 92 5.56 -13.00 14.17
CA THR A 92 5.52 -14.27 14.90
C THR A 92 4.37 -14.38 15.90
N HIS A 93 3.55 -13.33 16.02
CA HIS A 93 2.48 -13.19 17.02
C HIS A 93 1.17 -12.73 16.35
N ILE A 94 0.75 -13.46 15.31
CA ILE A 94 -0.52 -13.25 14.63
C ILE A 94 -1.70 -13.71 15.49
N GLY A 95 -2.91 -13.23 15.19
CA GLY A 95 -4.13 -13.56 15.94
C GLY A 95 -4.55 -12.45 16.90
N SER A 96 -5.34 -12.78 17.92
CA SER A 96 -5.95 -11.81 18.81
C SER A 96 -4.95 -11.18 19.79
N TRP A 97 -5.00 -9.86 19.87
CA TRP A 97 -4.30 -9.04 20.84
C TRP A 97 -5.31 -8.40 21.79
N TYR A 98 -4.90 -8.26 23.04
CA TYR A 98 -5.73 -7.74 24.12
C TYR A 98 -5.11 -6.48 24.70
N HIS A 99 -5.91 -5.49 25.05
CA HIS A 99 -5.44 -4.37 25.84
C HIS A 99 -5.42 -4.76 27.33
N LEU A 100 -4.45 -4.25 28.07
CA LEU A 100 -4.17 -4.69 29.44
C LEU A 100 -4.34 -3.53 30.43
N SER A 101 -5.13 -3.74 31.49
CA SER A 101 -5.28 -2.78 32.60
C SER A 101 -4.14 -2.87 33.64
N GLY A 102 -3.29 -3.89 33.52
CA GLY A 102 -2.09 -4.11 34.31
C GLY A 102 -1.11 -5.04 33.59
N PRO A 103 0.08 -5.33 34.13
CA PRO A 103 1.15 -6.02 33.41
C PRO A 103 0.78 -7.38 32.78
N SER A 104 -0.21 -8.07 33.34
CA SER A 104 -0.69 -9.37 32.88
C SER A 104 -2.22 -9.52 32.97
N THR A 105 -2.95 -8.41 33.07
CA THR A 105 -4.40 -8.43 33.30
C THR A 105 -5.12 -8.00 32.02
N PRO A 106 -5.64 -8.94 31.22
CA PRO A 106 -6.38 -8.60 30.02
C PRO A 106 -7.68 -7.88 30.40
N ASN A 107 -7.96 -6.78 29.72
CA ASN A 107 -9.13 -5.93 29.96
C ASN A 107 -10.11 -5.93 28.78
N GLY A 108 -9.75 -6.58 27.67
CA GLY A 108 -10.60 -6.77 26.50
C GLY A 108 -9.79 -7.05 25.24
N THR A 109 -10.46 -7.48 24.18
CA THR A 109 -9.81 -7.69 22.87
C THR A 109 -9.59 -6.34 22.20
N ALA A 110 -8.33 -6.02 21.90
CA ALA A 110 -8.00 -4.83 21.13
C ALA A 110 -8.28 -5.05 19.64
N PHE A 111 -7.55 -5.97 19.01
CA PHE A 111 -7.69 -6.25 17.57
C PHE A 111 -7.12 -7.62 17.24
N THR A 112 -7.35 -8.09 16.01
CA THR A 112 -6.75 -9.30 15.48
C THR A 112 -5.71 -8.94 14.44
N VAL A 113 -4.46 -9.39 14.63
CA VAL A 113 -3.38 -9.19 13.67
C VAL A 113 -3.40 -10.31 12.63
N ALA A 114 -3.40 -9.93 11.35
CA ALA A 114 -3.32 -10.85 10.22
C ALA A 114 -2.07 -10.59 9.38
N ASP A 115 -1.51 -11.67 8.82
CA ASP A 115 -0.47 -11.59 7.81
C ASP A 115 -1.12 -11.28 6.44
N PRO A 116 -0.72 -10.20 5.75
CA PRO A 116 -1.30 -9.82 4.45
C PRO A 116 -1.20 -10.94 3.41
N TYR A 117 -2.22 -11.01 2.55
CA TYR A 117 -2.23 -11.90 1.40
C TYR A 117 -2.95 -11.26 0.22
N ILE A 118 -2.33 -11.30 -0.95
CA ILE A 118 -2.96 -10.92 -2.22
C ILE A 118 -2.40 -11.74 -3.38
N ASP A 119 -3.28 -12.22 -4.25
CA ASP A 119 -2.96 -12.96 -5.47
C ASP A 119 -3.87 -12.49 -6.62
N ILE A 120 -3.42 -12.69 -7.87
CA ILE A 120 -4.16 -12.31 -9.06
C ILE A 120 -4.06 -13.38 -10.15
N ARG A 121 -5.19 -13.60 -10.82
CA ARG A 121 -5.31 -14.49 -11.97
C ARG A 121 -6.00 -13.78 -13.12
N ILE A 122 -5.74 -14.27 -14.32
CA ILE A 122 -6.33 -13.76 -15.55
C ILE A 122 -7.28 -14.81 -16.09
N GLU A 123 -8.53 -14.42 -16.31
CA GLU A 123 -9.54 -15.29 -16.89
C GLU A 123 -10.00 -14.72 -18.23
N ASP A 124 -10.11 -15.59 -19.21
CA ASP A 124 -10.75 -15.30 -20.48
C ASP A 124 -12.25 -15.52 -20.33
N THR A 125 -13.01 -14.45 -20.53
CA THR A 125 -14.47 -14.45 -20.40
C THR A 125 -15.16 -14.95 -21.66
N THR A 126 -14.49 -14.98 -22.82
CA THR A 126 -15.02 -15.54 -24.06
C THR A 126 -15.25 -17.04 -23.91
N VAL A 127 -14.26 -17.75 -23.34
CA VAL A 127 -14.31 -19.22 -23.16
C VAL A 127 -14.42 -19.66 -21.70
N SER A 128 -14.53 -18.71 -20.77
CA SER A 128 -14.67 -18.94 -19.32
C SER A 128 -13.56 -19.83 -18.73
N THR A 129 -12.30 -19.51 -19.00
CA THR A 129 -11.15 -20.29 -18.53
C THR A 129 -10.06 -19.43 -17.91
N ASP A 130 -9.31 -20.03 -16.98
CA ASP A 130 -8.10 -19.42 -16.42
C ASP A 130 -6.98 -19.47 -17.46
N VAL A 131 -6.51 -18.29 -17.86
CA VAL A 131 -5.43 -18.07 -18.85
C VAL A 131 -4.16 -17.50 -18.22
N THR A 132 -4.05 -17.60 -16.90
CA THR A 132 -2.87 -17.17 -16.14
C THR A 132 -1.64 -17.93 -16.62
N ASN A 133 -0.62 -17.20 -17.04
CA ASN A 133 0.62 -17.70 -17.65
C ASN A 133 0.39 -18.52 -18.93
N LYS A 134 -0.68 -18.23 -19.68
CA LYS A 134 -1.02 -18.87 -20.95
C LYS A 134 -1.15 -17.85 -22.07
N TRP A 135 -1.43 -18.35 -23.27
CA TRP A 135 -1.75 -17.56 -24.46
C TRP A 135 -3.26 -17.39 -24.63
N VAL A 136 -3.66 -16.26 -25.19
CA VAL A 136 -5.01 -15.97 -25.69
C VAL A 136 -4.95 -15.40 -27.12
N PRO A 137 -5.90 -15.78 -27.99
CA PRO A 137 -6.18 -15.08 -29.24
C PRO A 137 -6.30 -13.55 -29.08
N SER A 138 -5.83 -12.78 -30.08
CA SER A 138 -6.03 -11.31 -30.12
C SER A 138 -7.46 -10.89 -30.44
N ASP A 139 -8.46 -11.64 -30.00
CA ASP A 139 -9.88 -11.27 -30.05
C ASP A 139 -10.62 -11.90 -28.87
N ASP A 140 -10.02 -11.88 -27.69
CA ASP A 140 -10.65 -12.33 -26.46
C ASP A 140 -10.91 -11.17 -25.51
N GLU A 141 -11.79 -11.40 -24.55
CA GLU A 141 -12.10 -10.43 -23.51
C GLU A 141 -11.72 -10.99 -22.15
N LEU A 142 -10.80 -10.32 -21.47
CA LEU A 142 -10.23 -10.80 -20.22
C LEU A 142 -10.80 -10.06 -19.02
N ARG A 143 -10.81 -10.76 -17.88
CA ARG A 143 -11.06 -10.22 -16.55
C ARG A 143 -9.96 -10.67 -15.59
N PHE A 144 -9.84 -9.98 -14.47
CA PHE A 144 -8.98 -10.38 -13.36
C PHE A 144 -9.80 -10.99 -12.24
N ARG A 145 -9.24 -12.03 -11.62
CA ARG A 145 -9.70 -12.57 -10.35
C ARG A 145 -8.64 -12.24 -9.31
N ILE A 146 -9.03 -11.58 -8.23
CA ILE A 146 -8.16 -11.16 -7.14
C ILE A 146 -8.59 -11.91 -5.87
N ASP A 147 -7.68 -12.70 -5.31
CA ASP A 147 -7.88 -13.41 -4.06
C ASP A 147 -7.08 -12.67 -2.97
N THR A 148 -7.72 -12.29 -1.86
CA THR A 148 -7.07 -11.53 -0.78
C THR A 148 -7.75 -11.70 0.57
N ASN A 149 -7.03 -11.44 1.67
CA ASN A 149 -7.63 -11.25 2.98
C ASN A 149 -7.89 -9.77 3.34
N PHE A 150 -7.47 -8.80 2.53
CA PHE A 150 -7.67 -7.38 2.82
C PHE A 150 -9.14 -6.97 2.99
N VAL A 151 -10.08 -7.73 2.43
CA VAL A 151 -11.52 -7.52 2.63
C VAL A 151 -11.97 -7.61 4.10
N GLN A 152 -11.12 -8.10 5.02
CA GLN A 152 -11.39 -7.99 6.46
C GLN A 152 -11.39 -6.54 6.96
N MET A 153 -10.76 -5.59 6.25
CA MET A 153 -10.83 -4.16 6.57
C MET A 153 -12.26 -3.59 6.48
N LEU A 154 -13.17 -4.27 5.77
CA LEU A 154 -14.58 -3.88 5.67
C LEU A 154 -15.34 -4.02 7.02
N GLN A 155 -14.74 -4.68 8.01
CA GLN A 155 -15.26 -4.72 9.37
C GLN A 155 -15.04 -3.40 10.14
N ARG A 156 -14.18 -2.52 9.62
CA ARG A 156 -13.90 -1.20 10.22
C ARG A 156 -15.06 -0.25 9.90
N ALA A 157 -15.35 0.65 10.85
CA ALA A 157 -16.47 1.57 10.71
C ALA A 157 -16.30 2.47 9.47
N ASN A 158 -17.37 2.59 8.68
CA ASN A 158 -17.42 3.42 7.46
C ASN A 158 -16.45 3.01 6.33
N VAL A 159 -15.96 1.75 6.33
CA VAL A 159 -15.16 1.21 5.23
C VAL A 159 -16.02 0.30 4.35
N ASN A 160 -16.28 0.73 3.11
CA ASN A 160 -17.13 -0.02 2.17
C ASN A 160 -16.33 -0.79 1.11
N SER A 161 -15.05 -0.49 0.96
CA SER A 161 -14.17 -1.10 -0.02
C SER A 161 -12.71 -0.92 0.39
N VAL A 162 -11.84 -1.76 -0.18
CA VAL A 162 -10.40 -1.64 -0.03
C VAL A 162 -9.79 -1.27 -1.39
N PRO A 163 -9.14 -0.11 -1.51
CA PRO A 163 -8.52 0.29 -2.77
C PRO A 163 -7.23 -0.50 -3.02
N VAL A 164 -7.09 -1.04 -4.23
CA VAL A 164 -5.85 -1.65 -4.73
C VAL A 164 -5.49 -1.07 -6.10
N THR A 165 -4.22 -1.16 -6.47
CA THR A 165 -3.78 -0.83 -7.82
C THR A 165 -3.44 -2.11 -8.58
N ILE A 166 -4.16 -2.35 -9.67
CA ILE A 166 -3.82 -3.39 -10.63
C ILE A 166 -2.78 -2.79 -11.59
N LYS A 167 -1.67 -3.48 -11.77
CA LYS A 167 -0.59 -3.07 -12.67
C LYS A 167 -0.60 -4.00 -13.86
N VAL A 168 -0.74 -3.43 -15.05
CA VAL A 168 -0.59 -4.14 -16.32
C VAL A 168 0.55 -3.50 -17.07
N ARG A 169 1.53 -4.31 -17.46
CA ARG A 169 2.67 -3.90 -18.28
C ARG A 169 2.59 -4.58 -19.64
N GLY A 170 2.60 -3.79 -20.70
CA GLY A 170 2.62 -4.26 -22.09
C GLY A 170 3.98 -4.81 -22.51
N PRO A 171 4.05 -5.46 -23.68
CA PRO A 171 5.29 -6.04 -24.23
C PRO A 171 6.35 -4.98 -24.56
N ASP A 172 5.95 -3.73 -24.76
CA ASP A 172 6.80 -2.56 -24.98
C ASP A 172 7.25 -1.89 -23.66
N GLY A 173 6.83 -2.42 -22.51
CA GLY A 173 7.09 -1.86 -21.18
C GLY A 173 6.08 -0.80 -20.73
N THR A 174 5.08 -0.46 -21.54
CA THR A 174 4.04 0.52 -21.19
C THR A 174 3.23 0.05 -19.99
N LEU A 175 3.07 0.93 -18.99
CA LEU A 175 2.18 0.69 -17.85
C LEU A 175 0.81 1.30 -18.10
N PHE A 176 -0.23 0.48 -18.02
CA PHE A 176 -1.61 0.91 -18.19
C PHE A 176 -2.20 1.43 -16.88
N SER A 177 -2.92 2.54 -16.93
CA SER A 177 -3.73 3.07 -15.82
C SER A 177 -5.20 2.67 -15.91
N GLY A 178 -5.62 2.14 -17.06
CA GLY A 178 -6.96 1.66 -17.35
C GLY A 178 -6.94 0.66 -18.49
N LEU A 179 -7.91 -0.25 -18.51
CA LEU A 179 -8.15 -1.17 -19.63
C LEU A 179 -9.53 -0.89 -20.21
N THR A 180 -9.66 -1.15 -21.49
CA THR A 180 -10.88 -0.93 -22.27
C THR A 180 -11.41 -2.27 -22.73
N SER A 181 -12.68 -2.54 -22.41
CA SER A 181 -13.43 -3.71 -22.83
C SER A 181 -13.68 -3.72 -24.35
N LYS A 182 -14.15 -4.84 -24.90
CA LYS A 182 -14.60 -4.91 -26.30
C LYS A 182 -15.77 -3.97 -26.60
N SER A 183 -16.61 -3.71 -25.60
CA SER A 183 -17.70 -2.75 -25.69
C SER A 183 -17.26 -1.27 -25.65
N GLY A 184 -15.94 -1.01 -25.51
CA GLY A 184 -15.37 0.33 -25.46
C GLY A 184 -15.45 0.99 -24.09
N GLN A 185 -15.83 0.27 -23.03
CA GLN A 185 -15.87 0.78 -21.67
C GLN A 185 -14.48 0.72 -21.04
N THR A 186 -13.96 1.86 -20.58
CA THR A 186 -12.68 1.93 -19.88
C THR A 186 -12.87 1.78 -18.37
N THR A 187 -12.16 0.85 -17.75
CA THR A 187 -12.10 0.65 -16.30
C THR A 187 -10.75 1.10 -15.77
N SER A 188 -10.75 1.93 -14.72
CA SER A 188 -9.53 2.32 -14.00
C SER A 188 -8.90 1.11 -13.33
N LEU A 189 -7.58 0.99 -13.44
CA LEU A 189 -6.78 0.02 -12.70
C LEU A 189 -6.21 0.61 -11.39
N VAL A 190 -6.26 1.93 -11.23
CA VAL A 190 -5.83 2.65 -10.04
C VAL A 190 -7.02 2.78 -9.09
N ASP A 191 -6.78 2.55 -7.81
CA ASP A 191 -7.79 2.55 -6.73
C ASP A 191 -9.01 1.68 -7.06
N TYR A 192 -8.76 0.52 -7.65
CA TYR A 192 -9.78 -0.50 -7.90
C TYR A 192 -10.33 -1.00 -6.55
N GLN A 193 -11.65 -1.02 -6.41
CA GLN A 193 -12.32 -1.23 -5.14
C GLN A 193 -12.60 -2.73 -4.90
N LEU A 194 -11.96 -3.30 -3.89
CA LEU A 194 -12.23 -4.67 -3.44
C LEU A 194 -13.34 -4.67 -2.38
N THR A 195 -14.34 -5.52 -2.58
CA THR A 195 -15.50 -5.68 -1.67
C THR A 195 -15.71 -7.13 -1.24
N THR A 196 -15.13 -8.09 -1.95
CA THR A 196 -15.24 -9.54 -1.69
C THR A 196 -13.93 -10.24 -2.03
N SER A 197 -13.79 -11.49 -1.59
CA SER A 197 -12.67 -12.35 -1.96
C SER A 197 -13.20 -13.76 -2.26
N PRO A 198 -13.00 -14.31 -3.47
CA PRO A 198 -12.40 -13.64 -4.63
C PRO A 198 -13.21 -12.41 -5.08
N GLN A 199 -12.51 -11.39 -5.57
CA GLN A 199 -13.09 -10.28 -6.33
C GLN A 199 -12.85 -10.56 -7.81
N TYR A 200 -13.90 -10.46 -8.62
CA TYR A 200 -13.77 -10.49 -10.07
C TYR A 200 -13.93 -9.08 -10.62
N THR A 201 -13.06 -8.69 -11.54
CA THR A 201 -13.40 -7.55 -12.40
C THR A 201 -14.52 -7.96 -13.35
N ASN A 202 -15.19 -6.96 -13.91
CA ASN A 202 -15.94 -7.18 -15.15
C ASN A 202 -14.98 -7.62 -16.28
N ALA A 203 -15.53 -7.94 -17.44
CA ALA A 203 -14.75 -8.09 -18.66
C ALA A 203 -14.22 -6.71 -19.08
N ILE A 204 -12.97 -6.40 -18.70
CA ILE A 204 -12.41 -5.04 -18.77
C ILE A 204 -11.33 -4.89 -19.84
N TRP A 205 -10.90 -5.99 -20.47
CA TRP A 205 -9.77 -5.98 -21.38
C TRP A 205 -10.09 -6.71 -22.68
N GLY A 206 -10.47 -5.95 -23.71
CA GLY A 206 -10.64 -6.48 -25.06
C GLY A 206 -9.29 -6.49 -25.80
N THR A 207 -8.74 -7.67 -26.07
CA THR A 207 -7.40 -7.82 -26.67
C THR A 207 -7.34 -7.48 -28.17
N SER A 208 -8.49 -7.20 -28.80
CA SER A 208 -8.63 -6.97 -30.25
C SER A 208 -8.12 -5.61 -30.74
N ASN A 209 -8.04 -4.60 -29.87
CA ASN A 209 -7.53 -3.30 -30.26
C ASN A 209 -5.99 -3.31 -30.31
N ARG A 210 -5.39 -3.69 -31.44
CA ARG A 210 -3.93 -3.79 -31.61
C ARG A 210 -3.16 -2.49 -31.44
N ALA A 211 -3.80 -1.35 -31.72
CA ALA A 211 -3.15 -0.06 -31.53
C ALA A 211 -2.93 0.25 -30.04
N MET A 212 -3.83 -0.25 -29.19
CA MET A 212 -3.76 -0.09 -27.74
C MET A 212 -3.08 -1.29 -27.05
N TYR A 213 -3.30 -2.50 -27.57
CA TYR A 213 -2.80 -3.76 -27.05
C TYR A 213 -2.05 -4.53 -28.14
N PRO A 214 -0.81 -4.13 -28.47
CA PRO A 214 -0.02 -4.86 -29.45
C PRO A 214 0.19 -6.32 -29.03
N PRO A 215 0.33 -7.26 -29.99
CA PRO A 215 0.65 -8.65 -29.67
C PRO A 215 1.95 -8.77 -28.87
N GLY A 216 1.96 -9.67 -27.89
CA GLY A 216 3.10 -9.91 -27.02
C GLY A 216 2.70 -10.33 -25.61
N THR A 217 3.70 -10.55 -24.77
CA THR A 217 3.49 -10.94 -23.36
C THR A 217 3.21 -9.71 -22.52
N TYR A 218 2.10 -9.76 -21.79
CA TYR A 218 1.75 -8.78 -20.77
C TYR A 218 2.08 -9.35 -19.40
N SER A 219 2.55 -8.50 -18.50
CA SER A 219 2.76 -8.83 -17.09
C SER A 219 1.73 -8.11 -16.24
N VAL A 220 1.11 -8.83 -15.32
CA VAL A 220 0.02 -8.34 -14.46
C VAL A 220 0.35 -8.66 -13.00
N TRP A 221 0.20 -7.68 -12.11
CA TRP A 221 0.27 -7.86 -10.67
C TRP A 221 -0.66 -6.87 -9.97
N VAL A 222 -0.96 -7.08 -8.70
CA VAL A 222 -1.80 -6.17 -7.90
C VAL A 222 -1.07 -5.76 -6.62
N GLU A 223 -1.32 -4.53 -6.20
CA GLU A 223 -0.66 -3.90 -5.06
C GLU A 223 -1.70 -3.27 -4.14
N CYS A 224 -1.56 -3.49 -2.83
CA CYS A 224 -2.30 -2.77 -1.80
C CYS A 224 -1.33 -1.89 -1.02
N ASN A 225 -1.57 -0.58 -0.97
CA ASN A 225 -0.78 0.35 -0.13
C ASN A 225 -1.63 1.13 0.86
N VAL A 226 -2.79 0.59 1.24
CA VAL A 226 -3.59 1.13 2.34
C VAL A 226 -2.71 1.20 3.60
N ASN A 227 -2.75 2.35 4.29
CA ASN A 227 -1.97 2.59 5.51
C ASN A 227 -0.47 2.23 5.34
N SER A 228 0.08 2.50 4.15
CA SER A 228 1.49 2.26 3.78
C SER A 228 1.93 0.79 3.83
N ILE A 229 1.01 -0.17 3.76
CA ILE A 229 1.33 -1.57 3.98
C ILE A 229 2.34 -2.14 2.97
N LYS A 230 2.31 -1.73 1.69
CA LYS A 230 3.30 -2.14 0.69
C LYS A 230 4.66 -1.50 0.97
N ASP A 231 4.70 -0.26 1.43
CA ASP A 231 5.97 0.40 1.72
C ASP A 231 6.70 -0.25 2.91
N ASN A 232 5.96 -0.84 3.85
CA ASN A 232 6.52 -1.46 5.06
C ASN A 232 6.62 -2.99 4.99
N TYR A 233 5.78 -3.63 4.17
CA TYR A 233 5.65 -5.09 4.07
C TYR A 233 5.33 -5.54 2.62
N GLY A 234 5.99 -4.91 1.65
CA GLY A 234 5.81 -5.11 0.19
C GLY A 234 6.36 -6.41 -0.39
N GLN A 235 6.41 -7.49 0.39
CA GLN A 235 6.86 -8.79 -0.10
C GLN A 235 5.85 -9.41 -1.07
N THR A 236 6.34 -10.20 -2.02
CA THR A 236 5.51 -10.95 -2.97
C THR A 236 4.59 -11.93 -2.24
N GLY A 237 3.32 -11.95 -2.63
CA GLY A 237 2.24 -12.72 -1.99
C GLY A 237 1.68 -12.07 -0.72
N LYS A 238 2.19 -10.90 -0.30
CA LYS A 238 1.74 -10.13 0.88
C LYS A 238 0.94 -8.89 0.46
N ALA A 239 1.57 -7.73 0.47
CA ALA A 239 0.98 -6.48 -0.03
C ALA A 239 1.13 -6.29 -1.55
N VAL A 240 1.93 -7.14 -2.20
CA VAL A 240 2.14 -7.19 -3.66
C VAL A 240 1.92 -8.63 -4.11
N SER A 241 1.11 -8.87 -5.14
CA SER A 241 0.90 -10.22 -5.65
C SER A 241 2.14 -10.75 -6.38
N SER A 242 2.17 -12.06 -6.62
CA SER A 242 3.02 -12.60 -7.68
C SER A 242 2.68 -11.94 -9.02
N THR A 243 3.71 -11.70 -9.84
CA THR A 243 3.50 -11.27 -11.23
C THR A 243 3.09 -12.46 -12.07
N VAL A 244 1.95 -12.35 -12.73
CA VAL A 244 1.45 -13.33 -13.69
C VAL A 244 1.53 -12.76 -15.10
N THR A 245 1.44 -13.63 -16.10
CA THR A 245 1.56 -13.22 -17.50
C THR A 245 0.38 -13.70 -18.33
N VAL A 246 0.16 -13.03 -19.46
CA VAL A 246 -0.69 -13.54 -20.54
C VAL A 246 -0.07 -13.15 -21.88
N LEU A 247 -0.01 -14.09 -22.81
CA LEU A 247 0.50 -13.87 -24.16
C LEU A 247 -0.68 -13.55 -25.09
N ASN A 248 -0.77 -12.31 -25.58
CA ASN A 248 -1.77 -11.90 -26.57
C ASN A 248 -1.20 -12.10 -27.99
N GLN A 249 -1.68 -13.08 -28.76
CA GLN A 249 -1.23 -13.32 -30.13
C GLN A 249 -2.34 -13.92 -31.00
N ASP A 250 -2.21 -13.81 -32.33
CA ASP A 250 -3.22 -14.34 -33.27
C ASP A 250 -3.11 -15.83 -33.50
N GLN A 251 -1.89 -16.34 -33.45
CA GLN A 251 -1.61 -17.73 -33.74
C GLN A 251 -1.26 -18.46 -32.46
N ASN A 252 -1.79 -19.67 -32.35
CA ASN A 252 -1.43 -20.55 -31.25
C ASN A 252 0.08 -20.83 -31.32
N PRO A 253 0.86 -20.47 -30.29
CA PRO A 253 2.32 -20.65 -30.30
C PRO A 253 2.75 -22.13 -30.38
N LEU A 254 1.85 -23.07 -30.07
CA LEU A 254 2.09 -24.51 -30.18
C LEU A 254 1.87 -25.05 -31.62
N ILE A 255 1.17 -24.30 -32.47
CA ILE A 255 1.01 -24.59 -33.89
C ILE A 255 2.09 -23.77 -34.61
N GLY A 256 3.32 -24.26 -34.59
CA GLY A 256 4.48 -23.55 -35.13
C GLY A 256 4.25 -22.98 -36.53
N ASN A 257 4.76 -21.76 -36.76
CA ASN A 257 4.67 -21.00 -38.01
C ASN A 257 4.85 -21.88 -39.26
N LYS A 258 3.73 -22.34 -39.83
CA LYS A 258 3.66 -22.69 -41.25
C LYS A 258 3.33 -21.43 -42.04
N GLY A 259 4.31 -20.53 -42.12
CA GLY A 259 4.43 -19.59 -43.24
C GLY A 259 3.51 -18.38 -43.33
N TYR A 260 3.09 -17.74 -42.23
CA TYR A 260 2.46 -16.41 -42.31
C TYR A 260 3.31 -15.35 -41.63
N VAL A 261 3.76 -14.39 -42.46
CA VAL A 261 4.54 -13.21 -42.11
C VAL A 261 3.72 -12.34 -41.16
N THR A 262 4.23 -12.04 -39.97
CA THR A 262 3.73 -10.94 -39.16
C THR A 262 4.03 -9.65 -39.89
N ASN A 263 3.00 -8.97 -40.37
CA ASN A 263 3.17 -7.67 -41.02
C ASN A 263 3.66 -6.66 -39.96
N PRO A 264 4.86 -6.06 -40.08
CA PRO A 264 5.29 -5.01 -39.16
C PRO A 264 4.51 -3.76 -39.54
N THR A 265 3.49 -3.38 -38.75
CA THR A 265 2.80 -2.12 -39.00
C THR A 265 3.67 -1.00 -38.42
N THR A 266 4.30 -0.24 -39.29
CA THR A 266 4.93 1.05 -39.01
C THR A 266 3.94 1.94 -38.26
N SER A 267 4.11 2.09 -36.95
CA SER A 267 3.34 3.04 -36.15
C SER A 267 3.92 4.44 -36.35
N THR A 268 3.19 5.31 -37.06
CA THR A 268 3.35 6.76 -36.93
C THR A 268 2.94 7.17 -35.51
N PRO A 269 3.80 7.85 -34.72
CA PRO A 269 3.44 8.27 -33.38
C PRO A 269 2.41 9.40 -33.44
N VAL A 270 1.20 9.14 -32.96
CA VAL A 270 0.29 10.20 -32.53
C VAL A 270 0.70 10.61 -31.12
N ALA A 271 0.88 11.91 -30.91
CA ALA A 271 1.36 12.46 -29.65
C ALA A 271 0.38 12.19 -28.51
N THR A 272 0.75 11.31 -27.59
CA THR A 272 0.12 11.20 -26.26
C THR A 272 0.87 12.10 -25.29
N THR A 273 0.14 12.93 -24.55
CA THR A 273 0.68 13.84 -23.53
C THR A 273 1.39 13.04 -22.44
N ARG A 274 2.72 13.03 -22.47
CA ARG A 274 3.57 12.42 -21.45
C ARG A 274 3.81 13.44 -20.35
N THR A 275 3.48 13.09 -19.11
CA THR A 275 4.03 13.80 -17.94
C THR A 275 5.42 13.22 -17.67
N PRO A 276 6.52 13.99 -17.75
CA PRO A 276 7.84 13.48 -17.46
C PRO A 276 8.03 13.30 -15.94
N THR A 277 8.45 12.10 -15.54
CA THR A 277 9.05 11.85 -14.23
C THR A 277 10.44 12.52 -14.20
N PRO A 278 10.81 13.29 -13.16
CA PRO A 278 12.14 13.87 -13.07
C PRO A 278 13.18 12.79 -12.77
N THR A 279 14.16 12.62 -13.66
CA THR A 279 15.34 11.77 -13.44
C THR A 279 16.40 12.56 -12.67
N VAL A 280 16.73 12.11 -11.46
CA VAL A 280 17.93 12.59 -10.74
C VAL A 280 19.16 11.94 -11.38
N SER A 281 20.03 12.77 -11.94
CA SER A 281 21.32 12.37 -12.50
C SER A 281 22.38 12.37 -11.39
N THR A 282 22.80 11.19 -10.95
CA THR A 282 23.96 11.05 -10.05
C THR A 282 25.20 10.81 -10.89
N ALA A 283 26.07 11.81 -10.96
CA ALA A 283 27.37 11.71 -11.61
C ALA A 283 28.30 10.75 -10.83
N VAL A 284 28.83 9.74 -11.52
CA VAL A 284 29.87 8.84 -11.00
C VAL A 284 31.22 9.57 -11.08
N THR A 285 31.84 9.82 -9.93
CA THR A 285 33.21 10.36 -9.84
C THR A 285 34.18 9.20 -9.74
N THR A 286 35.09 9.07 -10.71
CA THR A 286 36.16 8.05 -10.75
C THR A 286 37.33 8.45 -9.86
N SER A 287 37.72 7.59 -8.90
CA SER A 287 38.95 7.75 -8.09
C SER A 287 40.11 6.93 -8.69
N PRO A 288 41.36 7.45 -8.71
CA PRO A 288 42.52 6.76 -9.25
C PRO A 288 43.12 5.70 -8.27
N PRO A 289 43.97 4.77 -8.78
CA PRO A 289 44.42 3.56 -8.07
C PRO A 289 45.55 3.80 -7.06
N PRO A 290 45.75 2.89 -6.07
CA PRO A 290 46.76 3.06 -5.02
C PRO A 290 48.17 2.68 -5.48
N THR A 291 49.15 3.48 -5.08
CA THR A 291 50.58 3.24 -5.25
C THR A 291 51.13 2.42 -4.09
N THR A 292 51.82 1.32 -4.39
CA THR A 292 52.56 0.48 -3.44
C THR A 292 53.92 1.09 -3.10
N VAL A 293 54.26 1.22 -1.82
CA VAL A 293 55.63 1.48 -1.34
C VAL A 293 56.00 0.45 -0.26
N SER A 294 57.14 -0.18 -0.47
CA SER A 294 57.74 -1.28 0.30
C SER A 294 58.63 -0.78 1.46
N THR A 295 58.51 -1.48 2.61
CA THR A 295 59.50 -1.94 3.63
C THR A 295 60.72 -1.05 4.02
N PRO A 296 61.21 -1.10 5.30
CA PRO A 296 61.86 -2.29 5.85
C PRO A 296 61.50 -2.65 7.32
N ALA A 297 61.81 -3.90 7.63
CA ALA A 297 61.66 -4.60 8.90
C ALA A 297 62.66 -4.15 9.99
N ALA A 298 62.27 -4.33 11.25
CA ALA A 298 63.18 -4.48 12.39
C ALA A 298 62.69 -5.61 13.31
N THR A 299 63.63 -6.42 13.76
CA THR A 299 63.45 -7.71 14.44
C THR A 299 63.70 -7.61 15.95
N ALA A 300 62.92 -8.40 16.69
CA ALA A 300 63.13 -8.95 18.05
C ALA A 300 63.15 -8.02 19.28
N THR A 301 62.31 -8.31 20.28
CA THR A 301 62.64 -9.20 21.43
C THR A 301 61.43 -9.31 22.37
N ALA A 302 61.21 -10.50 22.91
CA ALA A 302 60.10 -10.84 23.80
C ALA A 302 60.27 -10.23 25.21
N GLU A 303 59.16 -9.87 25.86
CA GLU A 303 58.97 -10.13 27.29
C GLU A 303 57.50 -10.03 27.71
N SER A 304 57.16 -10.87 28.68
CA SER A 304 55.85 -11.12 29.29
C SER A 304 55.50 -10.07 30.34
N SER A 305 54.22 -9.67 30.44
CA SER A 305 53.48 -9.65 31.72
C SER A 305 52.04 -9.17 31.53
N ALA A 306 51.14 -9.82 32.27
CA ALA A 306 49.73 -9.51 32.40
C ALA A 306 49.49 -8.19 33.13
N ALA A 307 48.51 -7.40 32.69
CA ALA A 307 47.68 -6.58 33.57
C ALA A 307 46.42 -6.06 32.85
N THR A 308 45.29 -6.35 33.48
CA THR A 308 43.93 -5.86 33.30
C THR A 308 43.85 -4.36 33.01
N THR A 309 43.12 -3.99 31.94
CA THR A 309 42.64 -2.61 31.73
C THR A 309 41.17 -2.59 31.32
N LEU A 310 40.49 -1.54 31.77
CA LEU A 310 39.04 -1.30 31.83
C LEU A 310 38.30 -1.39 30.48
N PRO A 311 36.99 -1.72 30.47
CA PRO A 311 36.17 -1.58 29.28
C PRO A 311 35.94 -0.10 28.95
N ALA A 312 36.17 0.22 27.68
CA ALA A 312 35.98 1.53 27.07
C ALA A 312 34.50 1.94 27.02
N THR A 313 34.27 3.22 27.29
CA THR A 313 33.05 3.98 27.04
C THR A 313 32.54 3.74 25.61
N ALA A 314 31.36 3.14 25.49
CA ALA A 314 30.65 3.02 24.22
C ALA A 314 30.08 4.39 23.79
N ALA A 315 30.34 4.75 22.54
CA ALA A 315 29.81 5.94 21.89
C ALA A 315 28.29 5.86 21.71
N VAL A 316 27.64 7.01 21.93
CA VAL A 316 26.21 7.27 21.73
C VAL A 316 25.84 7.08 20.24
N PRO A 317 24.84 6.24 19.90
CA PRO A 317 24.29 6.21 18.54
C PRO A 317 23.47 7.49 18.26
N ALA A 318 23.70 8.05 17.08
CA ALA A 318 23.02 9.24 16.58
C ALA A 318 21.50 9.01 16.39
N VAL A 319 20.74 10.05 16.72
CA VAL A 319 19.28 10.16 16.62
C VAL A 319 18.81 9.93 15.17
N PRO A 320 17.84 9.04 14.90
CA PRO A 320 17.23 8.94 13.59
C PRO A 320 16.32 10.15 13.31
N THR A 321 16.54 10.77 12.16
CA THR A 321 15.82 11.94 11.64
C THR A 321 14.36 11.61 11.33
N THR A 322 13.45 12.37 11.93
CA THR A 322 12.01 12.32 11.69
C THR A 322 11.69 12.97 10.33
N HIS A 323 11.09 12.24 9.39
CA HIS A 323 10.51 12.83 8.18
C HIS A 323 9.10 13.33 8.50
N THR A 324 8.92 14.66 8.44
CA THR A 324 7.65 15.36 8.64
C THR A 324 6.70 15.10 7.46
N PRO A 325 5.43 14.72 7.67
CA PRO A 325 4.41 14.70 6.62
C PRO A 325 4.07 16.13 6.16
N GLY A 326 3.94 16.31 4.85
CA GLY A 326 3.77 17.60 4.19
C GLY A 326 2.48 18.35 4.55
N PHE A 327 2.63 19.65 4.77
CA PHE A 327 1.55 20.62 4.97
C PHE A 327 0.76 20.83 3.66
N GLY A 328 -0.43 20.23 3.56
CA GLY A 328 -1.34 20.38 2.42
C GLY A 328 -2.69 21.04 2.71
N THR A 329 -3.00 21.40 3.96
CA THR A 329 -4.36 21.84 4.34
C THR A 329 -4.44 23.26 4.94
N GLY A 330 -3.30 23.95 5.12
CA GLY A 330 -3.26 25.28 5.76
C GLY A 330 -3.71 26.46 4.89
N LEU A 331 -3.82 26.32 3.56
CA LEU A 331 -4.09 27.45 2.66
C LEU A 331 -5.57 27.75 2.42
N VAL A 332 -6.49 26.81 2.71
CA VAL A 332 -7.94 27.03 2.49
C VAL A 332 -8.58 27.79 3.66
N VAL A 333 -8.06 27.62 4.89
CA VAL A 333 -8.61 28.31 6.08
C VAL A 333 -8.18 29.79 6.12
N LEU A 334 -6.98 30.11 5.63
CA LEU A 334 -6.49 31.49 5.57
C LEU A 334 -7.22 32.35 4.52
N SER A 335 -7.70 31.77 3.42
CA SER A 335 -8.46 32.52 2.41
C SER A 335 -9.89 32.87 2.88
N LEU A 336 -10.53 31.98 3.65
CA LEU A 336 -11.85 32.27 4.24
C LEU A 336 -11.78 33.36 5.32
N CYS A 337 -10.73 33.36 6.16
CA CYS A 337 -10.53 34.41 7.16
C CYS A 337 -10.22 35.78 6.53
N ALA A 338 -9.48 35.82 5.41
CA ALA A 338 -9.21 37.06 4.69
C ALA A 338 -10.47 37.65 4.04
N CYS A 339 -11.35 36.82 3.49
CA CYS A 339 -12.65 37.26 2.97
C CYS A 339 -13.55 37.82 4.09
N LEU A 340 -13.55 37.20 5.27
CA LEU A 340 -14.35 37.68 6.41
C LEU A 340 -13.87 39.06 6.92
N ALA A 341 -12.56 39.29 6.97
CA ALA A 341 -11.98 40.57 7.38
C ALA A 341 -12.25 41.71 6.38
N LEU A 342 -12.31 41.40 5.07
CA LEU A 342 -12.63 42.39 4.04
C LEU A 342 -14.11 42.77 4.01
N PHE A 343 -15.01 41.84 4.36
CA PHE A 343 -16.45 42.11 4.45
C PHE A 343 -16.83 42.92 5.69
N LEU A 344 -16.19 42.67 6.84
CA LEU A 344 -16.41 43.43 8.07
C LEU A 344 -15.89 44.87 8.02
N LYS A 345 -15.02 45.21 7.05
CA LYS A 345 -14.49 46.57 6.88
C LYS A 345 -15.38 47.46 6.00
N LYS A 346 -16.37 46.88 5.31
CA LYS A 346 -17.20 47.59 4.32
C LYS A 346 -18.63 47.90 4.80
N HIS A 347 -18.94 47.60 6.06
CA HIS A 347 -20.17 47.98 6.75
C HIS A 347 -19.84 48.68 8.05
#